data_AF-A0A1E3X290-F1
#
_entry.id   AF-A0A1E3X290-F1
#
_cell.length_a   1.000
_cell.length_b   1.000
_cell.length_c   1.000
_cell.angle_alpha   90.00
_cell.angle_beta   90.00
_cell.angle_gamma   90.00
#
_symmetry.space_group_name_H-M   'P 1'
#
loop_
_entity.id
_entity.type
_entity.pdbx_description
1 polymer ?
#
loop_
_entity_poly.entity_id
_entity_poly.type
_entity_poly.pdbx_seq_one_letter_code
_entity_poly.pdbx_strand_id
1 'polypeptide(L)'
;MGIGLPMIVTPECEAGELIEQYQIGYQFTPFDWESIYSKIVEISENKLTMNNLLENNSRIRHRFSREKIAEHFTQILIDSLKHQRIIKN
;
A
#
# COMPACT_ATOMS: atom_id res chain seq x y z
N MET A 1 -4.07 -4.03 -2.68
CA MET A 1 -4.56 -2.89 -3.50
C MET A 1 -5.29 -3.31 -4.77
N GLY A 2 -4.64 -4.04 -5.70
CA GLY A 2 -5.24 -4.36 -7.02
C GLY A 2 -6.61 -5.05 -6.97
N ILE A 3 -6.78 -6.04 -6.07
CA ILE A 3 -8.06 -6.74 -5.84
C ILE A 3 -8.92 -6.11 -4.72
N GLY A 4 -8.42 -5.09 -4.03
CA GLY A 4 -9.15 -4.33 -3.01
C GLY A 4 -9.37 -5.00 -1.65
N LEU A 5 -8.73 -6.14 -1.37
CA LEU A 5 -8.88 -6.84 -0.08
C LEU A 5 -7.92 -6.33 1.00
N PRO A 6 -8.29 -6.37 2.29
CA PRO A 6 -7.37 -6.16 3.40
C PRO A 6 -6.28 -7.23 3.40
N MET A 7 -5.12 -6.89 3.97
CA MET A 7 -3.94 -7.75 3.92
C MET A 7 -3.36 -7.98 5.31
N ILE A 8 -2.82 -9.18 5.52
CA ILE A 8 -1.92 -9.48 6.62
C ILE A 8 -0.56 -9.78 6.00
N VAL A 9 0.48 -9.14 6.52
CA VAL A 9 1.86 -9.27 6.02
C VAL A 9 2.77 -9.81 7.10
N THR A 10 3.61 -10.78 6.74
CA THR A 10 4.69 -11.30 7.58
C THR A 10 5.93 -11.61 6.70
N PRO A 11 7.17 -11.44 7.20
CA PRO A 11 7.53 -10.68 8.40
C PRO A 11 7.22 -9.17 8.25
N GLU A 12 7.46 -8.43 9.32
CA GLU A 12 7.50 -6.97 9.27
C GLU A 12 8.50 -6.49 8.21
N CYS A 13 8.07 -5.55 7.38
CA CYS A 13 8.83 -5.06 6.23
C CYS A 13 8.20 -3.76 5.69
N GLU A 14 8.86 -3.12 4.72
CA GLU A 14 8.35 -1.91 4.06
C GLU A 14 6.93 -2.09 3.48
N ALA A 15 6.60 -3.29 2.98
CA ALA A 15 5.24 -3.57 2.51
C ALA A 15 4.23 -3.57 3.66
N GLY A 16 4.62 -4.05 4.84
CA GLY A 16 3.85 -3.99 6.08
C GLY A 16 3.64 -2.55 6.56
N GLU A 17 4.70 -1.76 6.59
CA GLU A 17 4.64 -0.34 6.97
C GLU A 17 3.68 0.43 6.05
N LEU A 18 3.74 0.17 4.74
CA LEU A 18 2.84 0.78 3.76
C LEU A 18 1.38 0.46 4.05
N ILE A 19 1.05 -0.81 4.32
CA ILE A 19 -0.35 -1.20 4.55
C ILE A 19 -0.90 -0.65 5.86
N GLU A 20 -0.07 -0.50 6.88
CA GLU A 20 -0.47 0.10 8.16
C GLU A 20 -0.62 1.62 8.04
N GLN A 21 0.31 2.29 7.35
CA GLN A 21 0.25 3.72 7.07
C GLN A 21 -1.06 4.12 6.38
N TYR A 22 -1.52 3.33 5.40
CA TYR A 22 -2.78 3.57 4.71
C TYR A 22 -3.99 2.92 5.38
N GLN A 23 -3.79 2.24 6.52
CA GLN A 23 -4.85 1.56 7.26
C GLN A 23 -5.64 0.58 6.36
N ILE A 24 -4.91 -0.23 5.58
CA ILE A 24 -5.46 -1.23 4.65
C ILE A 24 -5.09 -2.67 5.04
N GLY A 25 -4.48 -2.86 6.20
CA GLY A 25 -4.06 -4.15 6.70
C GLY A 25 -3.21 -4.01 7.95
N TYR A 26 -2.59 -5.12 8.35
CA TYR A 26 -1.76 -5.24 9.54
C TYR A 26 -0.52 -6.06 9.22
N GLN A 27 0.59 -5.80 9.89
CA GLN A 27 1.77 -6.66 9.82
C GLN A 27 2.05 -7.33 11.16
N PHE A 28 2.73 -8.48 11.11
CA PHE A 28 3.07 -9.23 12.31
C PHE A 28 4.47 -9.83 12.20
N THR A 29 5.06 -10.09 13.36
CA THR A 29 6.23 -10.95 13.48
C THR A 29 5.88 -12.36 12.99
N PRO A 30 6.80 -13.06 12.29
CA PRO A 30 6.59 -14.47 11.93
C PRO A 30 6.29 -15.34 13.15
N PHE A 31 5.41 -16.32 12.95
CA PHE A 31 5.04 -17.32 13.97
C PHE A 31 4.29 -16.80 15.19
N ASP A 32 3.93 -15.51 15.24
CA ASP A 32 2.99 -14.99 16.24
C ASP A 32 1.54 -15.38 15.88
N TRP A 33 1.28 -16.68 15.93
CA TRP A 33 0.03 -17.28 15.46
C TRP A 33 -1.17 -16.82 16.27
N GLU A 34 -0.99 -16.57 17.56
CA GLU A 34 -2.06 -16.11 18.45
C GLU A 34 -2.54 -14.72 18.03
N SER A 35 -1.63 -13.76 17.86
CA SER A 35 -1.97 -12.41 17.41
C SER A 35 -2.55 -12.39 16.00
N ILE A 36 -1.97 -13.16 15.07
CA ILE A 36 -2.47 -13.26 13.70
C ILE A 36 -3.90 -13.83 13.69
N TYR A 37 -4.13 -14.94 14.39
CA TYR A 37 -5.45 -15.56 14.48
C TYR A 37 -6.47 -14.62 15.12
N SER A 38 -6.12 -14.02 16.26
CA SER A 38 -6.97 -13.06 16.97
C SER A 38 -7.39 -11.92 16.06
N LYS A 39 -6.45 -11.35 15.28
CA LYS A 39 -6.76 -10.27 14.35
C LYS A 39 -7.65 -10.71 13.19
N ILE A 40 -7.44 -11.92 12.64
CA ILE A 40 -8.30 -12.45 11.58
C ILE A 40 -9.74 -12.60 12.07
N VAL A 41 -9.94 -13.12 13.29
CA VAL A 41 -11.26 -13.25 13.91
C VAL A 41 -11.89 -11.87 14.16
N GLU A 42 -11.13 -10.93 14.73
CA GLU A 42 -11.61 -9.56 14.95
C GLU A 42 -12.11 -8.91 13.65
N ILE A 43 -11.33 -9.01 12.56
CA ILE A 43 -11.70 -8.44 11.27
C ILE A 43 -12.92 -9.15 10.66
N SER A 44 -13.04 -10.47 10.82
CA SER A 44 -14.14 -11.24 10.24
C SER A 44 -15.48 -11.00 10.96
N GLU A 45 -15.43 -10.77 12.27
CA GLU A 45 -16.62 -10.53 13.09
C GLU A 45 -17.01 -9.04 13.16
N ASN A 46 -16.05 -8.13 13.00
CA ASN A 46 -16.29 -6.68 13.03
C ASN A 46 -16.48 -6.09 11.61
N LYS A 47 -17.74 -6.01 11.18
CA LYS A 47 -18.12 -5.41 9.89
C LYS A 47 -17.64 -3.97 9.72
N LEU A 48 -17.61 -3.17 10.78
CA LEU A 48 -17.15 -1.78 10.71
C LEU A 48 -15.66 -1.75 10.35
N THR A 49 -14.84 -2.54 11.06
CA THR A 49 -13.41 -2.67 10.76
C THR A 49 -13.16 -3.16 9.34
N MET A 50 -13.83 -4.23 8.92
CA MET A 50 -13.72 -4.76 7.55
C MET A 50 -14.07 -3.69 6.50
N ASN A 51 -15.19 -2.99 6.68
CA ASN A 51 -15.62 -1.95 5.73
C ASN A 51 -14.63 -0.79 5.66
N ASN A 52 -14.08 -0.36 6.79
CA ASN A 52 -13.07 0.70 6.82
C ASN A 52 -11.81 0.29 6.05
N LEU A 53 -11.33 -0.95 6.24
CA LEU A 53 -10.16 -1.47 5.52
C LEU A 53 -10.41 -1.54 4.00
N LEU A 54 -11.60 -1.99 3.59
CA LEU A 54 -12.00 -2.05 2.17
C LEU A 54 -12.11 -0.65 1.55
N GLU A 55 -12.72 0.29 2.26
CA GLU A 55 -12.87 1.67 1.80
C GLU A 55 -11.52 2.35 1.65
N ASN A 56 -10.62 2.18 2.63
CA ASN A 56 -9.26 2.69 2.56
C ASN A 56 -8.50 2.10 1.36
N ASN A 57 -8.61 0.78 1.11
CA ASN A 57 -8.02 0.13 -0.06
C ASN A 57 -8.52 0.76 -1.37
N SER A 58 -9.83 1.02 -1.46
CA SER A 58 -10.44 1.64 -2.64
C SER A 58 -9.88 3.03 -2.90
N ARG A 59 -9.77 3.86 -1.86
CA ARG A 59 -9.26 5.24 -1.94
C ARG A 59 -7.82 5.31 -2.44
N ILE A 60 -6.96 4.40 -1.99
CA ILE A 60 -5.51 4.46 -2.25
C ILE A 60 -5.09 3.67 -3.50
N ARG A 61 -5.90 2.75 -4.01
CA ARG A 61 -5.55 1.87 -5.14
C ARG A 61 -5.09 2.64 -6.39
N HIS A 62 -5.72 3.76 -6.69
CA HIS A 62 -5.37 4.57 -7.86
C HIS A 62 -3.95 5.16 -7.76
N ARG A 63 -3.52 5.55 -6.55
CA ARG A 63 -2.18 6.13 -6.30
C ARG A 63 -1.05 5.18 -6.67
N PHE A 64 -1.26 3.88 -6.46
CA PHE A 64 -0.29 2.83 -6.74
C PHE A 64 -0.61 2.04 -8.02
N SER A 65 -1.45 2.62 -8.90
CA SER A 65 -1.70 2.04 -10.21
C SER A 65 -0.47 2.16 -11.10
N ARG A 66 -0.31 1.20 -12.03
CA ARG A 66 0.76 1.25 -13.05
C ARG A 66 0.70 2.53 -13.86
N GLU A 67 -0.49 3.02 -14.15
CA GLU A 67 -0.73 4.28 -14.86
C GLU A 67 -0.13 5.47 -14.09
N LYS A 68 -0.47 5.66 -12.82
CA LYS A 68 0.07 6.76 -12.00
C LYS A 68 1.58 6.66 -11.81
N ILE A 69 2.11 5.45 -11.65
CA ILE A 69 3.56 5.24 -11.54
C ILE A 69 4.26 5.59 -12.86
N ALA A 70 3.71 5.18 -14.00
CA ALA A 70 4.27 5.50 -15.31
C ALA A 70 4.24 7.00 -15.60
N GLU A 71 3.12 7.68 -15.31
CA GLU A 71 3.01 9.14 -15.42
C GLU A 71 4.09 9.85 -14.60
N HIS A 72 4.24 9.47 -13.33
CA HIS A 72 5.24 10.06 -12.45
C HIS A 72 6.68 9.82 -12.95
N PHE A 73 6.98 8.60 -13.39
CA PHE A 73 8.27 8.24 -13.94
C PHE A 73 8.60 9.05 -15.20
N THR A 74 7.65 9.16 -16.14
CA THR A 74 7.83 9.94 -17.36
C THR A 74 8.08 11.42 -17.06
N GLN A 75 7.38 11.98 -16.07
CA GLN A 75 7.60 13.37 -15.63
C GLN A 75 9.04 13.60 -15.14
N ILE A 76 9.54 12.72 -14.26
CA ILE A 76 10.92 12.77 -13.76
C ILE A 76 11.92 12.70 -14.92
N LEU A 77 11.67 11.81 -15.90
CA LEU A 77 12.54 11.65 -17.06
C LEU A 77 12.57 12.91 -17.93
N ILE A 78 11.43 13.54 -18.19
CA ILE A 78 11.33 14.79 -18.94
C ILE A 78 12.09 15.91 -18.21
N ASP A 79 11.94 16.04 -16.90
CA ASP A 79 12.57 17.09 -16.12
C ASP A 79 14.09 16.92 -16.08
N SER A 80 14.57 15.68 -15.96
CA SER A 80 15.99 15.35 -16.06
C SER A 80 16.58 15.71 -17.43
N LEU A 81 15.88 15.38 -18.52
CA LEU A 81 16.33 15.72 -19.88
C LEU A 81 16.37 17.23 -20.13
N LYS A 82 15.40 17.99 -19.62
CA LYS A 82 15.40 19.46 -19.71
C LYS A 82 16.58 20.05 -18.95
N HIS A 83 16.87 19.56 -17.74
CA HIS A 83 17.98 20.04 -16.93
C HIS A 83 19.34 19.82 -17.62
N GLN A 84 19.56 18.64 -18.21
CA GLN A 84 20.78 18.36 -18.97
C GLN A 84 20.95 19.27 -20.20
N ARG A 85 19.86 19.68 -20.83
CA ARG A 85 19.88 20.58 -21.99
C ARG A 85 20.23 22.03 -21.61
N ILE A 86 19.90 22.44 -20.38
CA ILE A 86 20.29 23.77 -19.84
C ILE A 86 21.78 23.80 -19.50
N ILE A 87 22.35 22.73 -18.93
CA ILE A 87 23.77 22.68 -18.55
C ILE A 87 24.70 22.62 -19.77
N LYS A 88 24.22 22.14 -20.91
CA LYS A 88 25.01 21.98 -22.15
C LYS A 88 25.00 23.21 -23.07
N ASN A 89 24.24 24.26 -22.75
CA ASN A 89 24.19 25.53 -23.48
C ASN A 89 24.80 26.64 -22.64
#